data_AF-A0A894KFI5-F1
#
_entry.id   AF-A0A894KFI5-F1
#
_cell.length_a   1.000
_cell.length_b   1.000
_cell.length_c   1.000
_cell.angle_alpha   90.00
_cell.angle_beta   90.00
_cell.angle_gamma   90.00
#
_symmetry.space_group_name_H-M   'P 1'
#
loop_
_entity.id
_entity.type
_entity.pdbx_description
1 polymer ?
#
loop_
_entity_poly.entity_id
_entity_poly.type
_entity_poly.pdbx_seq_one_letter_code
_entity_poly.pdbx_strand_id
1 'polypeptide(L)' 'MKDYAIPILRNVPNNKPEYSEAYRLRKFLEYFASVQDKELPPTSLLREFLGGSSFRY' A
#
# COMPACT_ATOMS: atom_id res chain seq x y z
N MET A 1 -0.40 5.75 0.66
CA MET A 1 -0.55 4.29 0.34
C MET A 1 0.04 3.34 1.41
N LYS A 2 1.32 3.46 1.82
CA LYS A 2 1.91 2.61 2.88
C LYS A 2 1.05 2.54 4.14
N ASP A 3 0.50 3.68 4.55
CA ASP A 3 -0.31 3.81 5.76
C ASP A 3 -1.65 3.07 5.67
N TYR A 4 -2.14 2.79 4.46
CA TYR A 4 -3.32 1.94 4.24
C TYR A 4 -2.94 0.45 4.17
N ALA A 5 -1.83 0.13 3.51
CA ALA A 5 -1.40 -1.26 3.33
C ALA A 5 -0.88 -1.92 4.62
N ILE A 6 -0.13 -1.19 5.46
CA ILE A 6 0.46 -1.75 6.69
C ILE A 6 -0.60 -2.28 7.68
N PRO A 7 -1.68 -1.55 8.00
CA PRO A 7 -2.75 -2.06 8.87
C PRO A 7 -3.37 -3.36 8.35
N ILE A 8 -3.61 -3.43 7.03
CA ILE A 8 -4.20 -4.62 6.40
C ILE A 8 -3.25 -5.82 6.52
N LEU A 9 -1.96 -5.63 6.21
CA LEU A 9 -0.96 -6.69 6.31
C LEU A 9 -0.72 -7.15 7.74
N ARG A 10 -0.89 -6.28 8.75
CA ARG A 10 -0.82 -6.64 10.17
C ARG A 10 -1.97 -7.53 10.63
N ASN A 11 -3.11 -7.50 9.94
CA ASN A 11 -4.26 -8.33 10.28
C ASN A 11 -4.09 -9.79 9.83
N VAL A 12 -3.04 -10.13 9.07
CA VAL A 12 -2.76 -11.50 8.65
C VAL A 12 -2.22 -12.29 9.85
N PRO A 13 -2.92 -13.34 10.32
CA PRO A 13 -2.48 -14.13 11.47
C PRO A 13 -1.27 -15.02 11.14
N ASN A 14 -0.43 -15.27 12.14
CA ASN A 14 0.81 -16.05 12.00
C ASN A 14 0.62 -17.52 11.62
N ASN A 15 -0.60 -18.05 11.76
CA ASN A 15 -0.94 -19.43 11.41
C ASN A 15 -1.43 -19.60 9.97
N LYS A 16 -1.45 -18.52 9.18
CA LYS A 16 -1.85 -18.54 7.77
C LYS A 16 -0.64 -18.77 6.86
N PRO A 17 -0.79 -19.55 5.78
CA PRO A 17 0.30 -19.77 4.83
C PRO A 17 0.78 -18.46 4.17
N GLU A 18 -0.07 -17.45 4.11
CA GLU A 18 0.25 -16.14 3.53
C GLU A 18 1.02 -15.22 4.51
N TYR A 19 1.21 -15.61 5.77
CA TYR A 19 1.84 -14.76 6.78
C TYR A 19 3.27 -14.34 6.40
N SER A 20 4.06 -15.27 5.87
CA SER A 20 5.43 -15.01 5.42
C SER A 20 5.48 -13.90 4.37
N GLU A 21 4.57 -13.96 3.39
CA GLU A 21 4.47 -12.96 2.33
C GLU A 21 3.93 -11.63 2.86
N ALA A 22 2.92 -11.65 3.72
CA ALA A 22 2.40 -10.44 4.35
C ALA A 22 3.47 -9.73 5.19
N TYR A 23 4.27 -10.50 5.94
CA TYR A 23 5.39 -9.98 6.72
C TYR A 23 6.49 -9.40 5.82
N ARG A 24 6.86 -10.10 4.74
CA ARG A 24 7.85 -9.64 3.76
C ARG A 24 7.43 -8.34 3.10
N LEU A 25 6.18 -8.25 2.66
CA LEU A 25 5.63 -7.04 2.03
C LEU A 25 5.57 -5.88 3.04
N ARG A 26 5.16 -6.13 4.29
CA ARG A 26 5.19 -5.11 5.35
C ARG A 26 6.61 -4.57 5.55
N LYS A 27 7.62 -5.44 5.63
CA LYS A 27 9.02 -5.03 5.76
C LYS A 27 9.53 -4.26 4.56
N PHE A 28 9.14 -4.68 3.36
CA PHE A 28 9.46 -3.93 2.15
C PHE A 28 8.87 -2.52 2.17
N LEU A 29 7.60 -2.39 2.56
CA LEU A 29 6.92 -1.10 2.67
C LEU A 29 7.53 -0.19 3.75
N GLU A 30 8.17 -0.75 4.79
CA GLU A 30 8.85 0.02 5.83
C GLU A 30 9.99 0.92 5.29
N TYR A 31 10.64 0.53 4.18
CA TYR A 31 11.72 1.32 3.56
C TYR A 31 11.26 2.60 2.86
N PHE A 32 9.97 2.75 2.58
CA PHE A 32 9.43 3.94 1.91
C PHE A 32 8.94 4.97 2.94
N ALA A 33 9.17 6.25 2.66
CA ALA A 33 8.57 7.33 3.44
C ALA A 33 7.04 7.30 3.31
N SER A 34 6.34 7.72 4.36
CA SER A 34 4.91 8.03 4.22
C SER A 34 4.78 9.27 3.32
N VAL A 35 3.86 9.20 2.37
CA VAL A 35 3.55 10.28 1.43
C VAL A 35 2.09 10.61 1.62
N GLN A 36 1.76 11.89 1.79
CA GLN A 36 0.38 12.31 1.92
C GLN A 36 -0.34 12.14 0.58
N ASP A 37 -1.57 11.64 0.59
CA ASP A 37 -2.30 11.38 -0.66
C ASP A 37 -2.51 12.65 -1.51
N LYS A 38 -2.52 13.84 -0.88
CA LYS A 38 -2.60 15.14 -1.57
C LYS A 38 -1.35 15.47 -2.40
N GLU A 39 -0.20 14.92 -2.05
CA GLU A 39 1.08 15.15 -2.74
C GLU A 39 1.26 14.21 -3.95
N LEU A 40 0.41 13.19 -4.08
CA LEU A 40 0.47 12.28 -5.22
C LEU A 40 -0.07 12.97 -6.49
N PRO A 41 0.73 13.05 -7.57
CA PRO A 41 0.25 13.63 -8.82
C PRO A 41 -0.91 12.81 -9.39
N PRO A 42 -1.86 13.44 -10.10
CA PRO A 42 -3.06 12.77 -10.63
C PRO A 42 -2.76 11.73 -11.73
N THR A 43 -1.55 11.77 -12.30
CA THR A 43 -1.01 10.79 -13.25
C THR A 43 -0.29 9.62 -12.58
N SER A 44 -0.21 9.60 -11.24
CA SER A 44 0.37 8.49 -10.50
C SER A 44 -0.53 7.27 -10.61
N LEU A 45 0.05 6.11 -10.94
CA LEU A 45 -0.66 4.82 -10.90
C LEU A 45 -1.26 4.54 -9.51
N LEU A 46 -0.64 5.05 -8.45
CA LEU A 46 -1.15 4.88 -7.08
C LEU A 46 -2.52 5.55 -6.87
N ARG A 47 -2.86 6.57 -7.66
CA ARG A 47 -4.19 7.22 -7.64
C ARG A 47 -5.30 6.31 -8.17
N GLU A 48 -4.99 5.26 -8.93
CA GLU A 48 -5.99 4.28 -9.34
C GLU A 48 -6.54 3.49 -8.16
N PHE A 49 -5.69 3.22 -7.16
CA PHE A 49 -6.06 2.48 -5.96
C PHE A 49 -6.66 3.37 -4.85
N LEU A 50 -6.37 4.67 -4.88
CA LEU A 50 -6.81 5.65 -3.86
C LEU A 50 -7.97 6.54 -4.32
N GLY A 51 -8.31 6.52 -5.60
CA GLY A 51 -9.25 7.45 -6.22
C GLY A 51 -8.58 8.76 -6.67
N GLY A 52 -9.12 9.36 -7.74
CA GLY A 52 -8.60 10.61 -8.33
C GLY A 52 -7.55 10.42 -9.43
N SER A 53 -7.46 9.22 -10.03
CA SER A 53 -6.68 9.01 -11.24
C SER A 53 -7.27 9.79 -12.43
N SER A 54 -6.42 10.40 -13.24
CA SER A 54 -6.81 11.04 -14.51
C SER A 54 -6.71 10.11 -15.72
N PHE A 55 -6.34 8.84 -15.54
CA PHE A 55 -6.33 7.87 -16.63
C PHE A 55 -7.77 7.60 -17.09
N ARG A 56 -8.01 7.75 -18.39
CA ARG A 56 -9.25 7.33 -19.06
C ARG A 56 -8.93 6.10 -19.90
N TYR A 57 -9.71 5.05 -19.70
CA TYR A 57 -9.60 3.76 -20.40
C TYR A 57 -10.60 3.70 -21.57
#